data_AF-A0AA39PEP4-F1
#
_entry.id   AF-A0AA39PEP4-F1
#
_cell.length_a   1.000
_cell.length_b   1.000
_cell.length_c   1.000
_cell.angle_alpha   90.00
_cell.angle_beta   90.00
_cell.angle_gamma   90.00
#
_symmetry.space_group_name_H-M   'P 1'
#
loop_
_entity.id
_entity.type
_entity.pdbx_description
1 polymer ?
#
loop_
_entity_poly.entity_id
_entity_poly.type
_entity_poly.pdbx_seq_one_letter_code
_entity_poly.pdbx_strand_id
1 'polypeptide(L)'
;MSGKGGKSGKTGGKAGGDGSKSQSRSAKAGLQFPVGRVHRLLKKGNYAQRVGAGAPVYLAAVLEYLAAEILELAGNAARDNKKQRIVPRHLQLAIRNDEE
;
A
#
# COMPACT_ATOMS: atom_id res chain seq x y z
N MET A 1 16.62 59.46 -7.29
CA MET A 1 17.22 59.08 -8.58
C MET A 1 17.49 57.57 -8.54
N SER A 2 17.05 56.85 -9.58
CA SER A 2 17.40 55.46 -10.01
C SER A 2 17.32 54.32 -8.97
N GLY A 3 16.78 53.13 -9.22
CA GLY A 3 16.36 52.40 -10.43
C GLY A 3 16.39 50.91 -10.04
N LYS A 4 15.25 50.20 -10.04
CA LYS A 4 14.80 49.20 -11.04
C LYS A 4 15.55 47.84 -11.05
N GLY A 5 14.77 46.76 -10.83
CA GLY A 5 14.98 45.40 -11.35
C GLY A 5 15.65 44.41 -10.39
N GLY A 6 15.25 43.14 -10.24
CA GLY A 6 14.27 42.34 -10.96
C GLY A 6 14.09 40.94 -10.31
N LYS A 7 13.04 40.24 -10.78
CA LYS A 7 12.59 38.88 -10.45
C LYS A 7 13.70 37.83 -10.33
N SER A 8 13.46 36.76 -9.55
CA SER A 8 13.07 35.42 -10.08
C SER A 8 13.27 34.30 -9.05
N GLY A 9 12.22 33.49 -8.85
CA GLY A 9 12.31 32.25 -8.06
C GLY A 9 10.98 31.49 -7.94
N LYS A 10 10.06 31.66 -8.90
CA LYS A 10 8.87 30.81 -9.05
C LYS A 10 9.22 29.71 -10.05
N THR A 11 9.75 28.59 -9.59
CA THR A 11 9.78 27.36 -10.40
C THR A 11 8.49 26.58 -10.16
N GLY A 12 7.43 27.08 -10.80
CA GLY A 12 6.33 26.21 -11.20
C GLY A 12 6.83 25.31 -12.31
N GLY A 13 6.69 24.00 -12.12
CA GLY A 13 6.83 22.99 -13.16
C GLY A 13 5.54 22.19 -13.30
N LYS A 14 4.42 22.87 -13.59
CA LYS A 14 3.22 22.21 -14.11
C LYS A 14 3.48 22.00 -15.60
N ALA A 15 4.26 20.97 -15.93
CA ALA A 15 4.46 20.53 -17.30
C ALA A 15 3.24 19.68 -17.68
N GLY A 16 2.28 20.30 -18.36
CA GLY A 16 1.36 19.57 -19.22
C GLY A 16 2.17 18.96 -20.36
N GLY A 17 2.44 17.68 -20.26
CA GLY A 17 2.56 16.82 -21.44
C GLY A 17 1.34 15.90 -21.44
N ASP A 18 0.95 15.40 -22.60
CA ASP A 18 0.12 14.20 -22.73
C ASP A 18 0.87 12.99 -22.16
N GLY A 19 1.10 13.03 -20.84
CA GLY A 19 1.83 12.05 -20.09
C GLY A 19 0.99 10.78 -20.07
N SER A 20 1.57 9.69 -20.58
CA SER A 20 1.00 8.36 -20.41
C SER A 20 0.48 8.22 -18.97
N LYS A 21 -0.77 7.80 -18.82
CA LYS A 21 -1.45 7.72 -17.52
C LYS A 21 -0.49 7.06 -16.52
N SER A 22 -0.02 7.83 -15.54
CA SER A 22 1.00 7.34 -14.61
C SER A 22 0.43 6.19 -13.80
N GLN A 23 0.85 4.96 -14.10
CA GLN A 23 0.41 3.79 -13.35
C GLN A 23 1.04 3.79 -11.95
N SER A 24 0.23 3.48 -10.95
CA SER A 24 0.70 3.34 -9.57
C SER A 24 1.66 2.15 -9.45
N ARG A 25 2.56 2.19 -8.47
CA ARG A 25 3.46 1.04 -8.20
C ARG A 25 2.69 -0.24 -7.84
N SER A 26 1.54 -0.12 -7.18
CA SER A 26 0.64 -1.25 -6.91
C SER A 26 0.06 -1.84 -8.20
N ALA A 27 -0.48 -0.99 -9.08
CA ALA A 27 -1.02 -1.45 -10.36
C ALA A 27 0.04 -2.10 -11.25
N LYS A 28 1.26 -1.55 -11.28
CA LYS A 28 2.40 -2.15 -12.00
C LYS A 28 2.84 -3.50 -11.43
N ALA A 29 2.66 -3.71 -10.12
CA ALA A 29 3.00 -4.95 -9.44
C ALA A 29 1.84 -5.97 -9.39
N GLY A 30 0.64 -5.60 -9.85
CA GLY A 30 -0.55 -6.46 -9.75
C GLY A 30 -1.09 -6.64 -8.33
N LEU A 31 -0.79 -5.71 -7.41
CA LEU A 31 -1.17 -5.80 -6.00
C LEU A 31 -2.34 -4.88 -5.66
N GLN A 32 -3.26 -5.34 -4.82
CA GLN A 32 -4.29 -4.52 -4.18
C GLN A 32 -3.70 -3.63 -3.07
N PHE A 33 -2.70 -4.14 -2.35
CA PHE A 33 -2.07 -3.43 -1.25
C PHE A 33 -1.22 -2.25 -1.73
N PRO A 34 -1.14 -1.16 -0.95
CA PRO A 34 -0.52 0.09 -1.37
C PRO A 34 1.02 0.06 -1.25
N VAL A 35 1.73 -0.42 -2.28
CA VAL A 35 3.21 -0.44 -2.37
C VAL A 35 3.85 0.91 -2.03
N GLY A 36 3.22 2.01 -2.48
CA GLY A 36 3.70 3.36 -2.20
C GLY A 36 3.69 3.72 -0.73
N ARG A 37 2.64 3.30 -0.01
CA ARG A 37 2.49 3.51 1.44
C ARG A 37 3.47 2.64 2.21
N VAL A 38 3.63 1.37 1.82
CA VAL A 38 4.61 0.44 2.44
C VAL A 38 6.02 1.01 2.33
N HIS A 39 6.44 1.51 1.16
CA HIS A 39 7.75 2.15 1.01
C HIS A 39 7.93 3.34 1.96
N ARG A 40 6.92 4.22 2.06
CA ARG A 40 6.98 5.38 2.97
C ARG A 40 7.09 4.96 4.43
N LEU A 41 6.36 3.92 4.84
CA LEU A 41 6.41 3.40 6.21
C LEU A 41 7.77 2.76 6.52
N LEU A 42 8.34 1.99 5.59
CA LEU A 42 9.70 1.44 5.72
C LEU A 42 10.75 2.54 5.90
N LYS A 43 10.64 3.65 5.16
CA LYS A 43 11.53 4.81 5.31
C LYS A 43 11.33 5.54 6.64
N LYS A 44 10.09 5.73 7.08
CA LYS A 44 9.77 6.40 8.36
C LYS A 44 10.18 5.54 9.57
N GLY A 45 10.16 4.23 9.44
CA GLY A 45 10.53 3.29 10.52
C GLY A 45 12.03 3.20 10.81
N ASN A 46 12.88 3.87 10.03
CA ASN A 46 14.34 3.88 10.23
C ASN A 46 15.00 2.49 10.30
N TYR A 47 14.42 1.48 9.63
CA TYR A 47 14.96 0.11 9.62
C TYR A 47 16.32 0.00 8.93
N ALA A 48 16.60 0.89 7.96
CA ALA A 48 17.88 0.98 7.27
C ALA A 48 18.05 2.38 6.63
N GLN A 49 19.30 2.77 6.36
CA GLN A 49 19.62 4.05 5.67
C GLN A 49 18.98 4.13 4.27
N ARG A 50 18.98 3.01 3.54
CA ARG A 50 18.37 2.90 2.21
C ARG A 50 17.38 1.74 2.19
N VAL A 51 16.31 1.90 1.40
CA VAL A 51 15.30 0.87 1.15
C VAL A 51 15.33 0.60 -0.34
N GLY A 52 15.59 -0.64 -0.74
CA GLY A 52 15.62 -1.04 -2.15
C GLY A 52 14.23 -0.94 -2.79
N ALA A 53 14.18 -0.74 -4.11
CA ALA A 53 12.90 -0.55 -4.81
C ALA A 53 11.96 -1.77 -4.75
N GLY A 54 12.52 -2.98 -4.69
CA GLY A 54 11.77 -4.24 -4.60
C GLY A 54 11.25 -4.57 -3.19
N ALA A 55 11.90 -4.08 -2.14
CA ALA A 55 11.50 -4.35 -0.75
C ALA A 55 10.02 -4.02 -0.44
N PRO A 56 9.49 -2.83 -0.79
CA PRO A 56 8.08 -2.52 -0.54
C PRO A 56 7.10 -3.30 -1.43
N VAL A 57 7.55 -3.82 -2.58
CA VAL A 57 6.71 -4.67 -3.44
C VAL A 57 6.56 -6.03 -2.79
N TYR A 58 7.69 -6.65 -2.41
CA TYR A 58 7.70 -7.95 -1.76
C TYR A 58 6.91 -7.93 -0.45
N LEU A 59 7.17 -6.94 0.42
CA LEU A 59 6.45 -6.82 1.68
C LEU A 59 4.94 -6.57 1.47
N ALA A 60 4.56 -5.74 0.49
CA ALA A 60 3.14 -5.53 0.19
C ALA A 60 2.47 -6.83 -0.29
N ALA A 61 3.14 -7.63 -1.13
CA ALA A 61 2.62 -8.91 -1.60
C ALA A 61 2.44 -9.91 -0.45
N VAL A 62 3.42 -10.03 0.46
CA VAL A 62 3.32 -10.92 1.63
C VAL A 62 2.17 -10.48 2.54
N LEU A 63 2.04 -9.19 2.82
CA LEU A 63 0.94 -8.67 3.64
C LEU A 63 -0.44 -8.89 2.98
N GLU A 64 -0.52 -8.76 1.66
CA GLU A 64 -1.75 -9.02 0.89
C GLU A 64 -2.12 -10.51 0.92
N TYR A 65 -1.13 -11.39 0.73
CA TYR A 65 -1.32 -12.84 0.80
C TYR A 65 -1.85 -13.28 2.17
N LEU A 66 -1.18 -12.89 3.26
CA LEU A 66 -1.60 -13.24 4.62
C LEU A 66 -2.99 -12.67 4.96
N ALA A 67 -3.29 -11.45 4.51
CA ALA A 67 -4.61 -10.88 4.70
C ALA A 67 -5.69 -11.64 3.93
N ALA A 68 -5.40 -12.07 2.70
CA ALA A 68 -6.33 -12.86 1.88
C ALA A 68 -6.61 -14.21 2.54
N GLU A 69 -5.59 -14.92 3.02
CA GLU A 69 -5.73 -16.21 3.69
C GLU A 69 -6.64 -16.13 4.93
N ILE A 70 -6.35 -15.18 5.83
CA ILE A 70 -7.16 -14.99 7.04
C ILE A 70 -8.59 -14.58 6.69
N LEU A 71 -8.79 -13.72 5.69
CA LEU A 71 -10.12 -13.27 5.27
C LEU A 71 -10.94 -14.37 4.59
N GLU A 72 -10.30 -15.27 3.84
CA GLU A 72 -10.94 -16.44 3.24
C GLU A 72 -11.48 -17.37 4.32
N LEU A 73 -10.62 -17.79 5.25
CA LEU A 73 -11.00 -18.66 6.36
C LEU A 73 -12.06 -18.02 7.27
N ALA A 74 -11.91 -16.73 7.59
CA ALA A 74 -12.90 -16.02 8.40
C ALA A 74 -14.21 -15.77 7.66
N GLY A 75 -14.16 -15.63 6.33
CA GLY A 75 -15.34 -15.55 5.46
C GLY A 75 -16.12 -16.86 5.44
N ASN A 76 -15.41 -17.99 5.34
CA ASN A 76 -16.00 -19.32 5.45
C ASN A 76 -16.62 -19.55 6.83
N ALA A 77 -15.92 -19.23 7.91
CA ALA A 77 -16.47 -19.29 9.26
C ALA A 77 -17.71 -18.40 9.44
N ALA A 78 -17.75 -17.21 8.81
CA ALA A 78 -18.93 -16.35 8.83
C ALA A 78 -20.13 -16.98 8.10
N ARG A 79 -19.87 -17.56 6.91
CA ARG A 79 -20.87 -18.23 6.10
C ARG A 79 -21.47 -19.44 6.82
N ASP A 80 -20.65 -20.26 7.47
CA ASP A 80 -21.08 -21.43 8.24
C ASP A 80 -21.96 -21.04 9.43
N ASN A 81 -21.66 -19.88 10.05
CA ASN A 81 -22.48 -19.28 11.10
C ASN A 81 -23.69 -18.49 10.56
N LYS A 82 -23.99 -18.61 9.25
CA LYS A 82 -25.10 -17.94 8.56
C LYS A 82 -25.07 -16.42 8.72
N LYS A 83 -23.87 -15.82 8.73
CA LYS A 83 -23.65 -14.37 8.81
C LYS A 83 -23.06 -13.85 7.51
N GLN A 84 -23.48 -12.65 7.11
CA GLN A 84 -22.93 -11.95 5.94
C GLN A 84 -21.72 -11.06 6.27
N ARG A 85 -21.42 -10.85 7.55
CA ARG A 85 -20.33 -9.99 8.02
C ARG A 85 -19.36 -10.77 8.89
N ILE A 86 -18.06 -10.61 8.60
CA ILE A 86 -16.97 -11.11 9.46
C ILE A 86 -16.96 -10.31 10.76
N VAL A 87 -16.91 -11.01 11.91
CA VAL A 87 -16.80 -10.43 13.25
C VAL A 87 -15.58 -11.04 13.96
N PRO A 88 -15.10 -10.47 15.08
CA PRO A 88 -13.91 -10.98 15.77
C PRO A 88 -13.94 -12.49 16.09
N ARG A 89 -15.13 -13.07 16.37
CA ARG A 89 -15.26 -14.52 16.58
C ARG A 89 -14.88 -15.34 15.34
N HIS A 90 -15.22 -14.89 14.14
CA HIS A 90 -14.87 -15.62 12.91
C HIS A 90 -13.37 -15.57 12.65
N LEU A 91 -12.71 -14.43 12.94
CA LEU A 91 -11.25 -14.32 12.90
C LEU A 91 -10.59 -15.27 13.89
N GLN A 92 -11.11 -15.35 15.12
CA GLN A 92 -10.58 -16.28 16.13
C GLN A 92 -10.72 -17.73 15.68
N LEU A 93 -11.87 -18.11 15.09
CA LEU A 93 -12.10 -19.47 14.59
C LEU A 93 -11.15 -19.81 13.43
N ALA A 94 -10.98 -18.88 12.49
CA ALA A 94 -10.04 -19.04 11.38
C ALA A 94 -8.61 -19.28 11.88
N ILE A 95 -8.11 -18.40 12.75
CA ILE A 95 -6.71 -18.45 13.21
C ILE A 95 -6.43 -19.66 14.11
N ARG A 96 -7.40 -20.11 14.94
CA ARG A 96 -7.17 -21.19 15.90
C ARG A 96 -7.31 -22.59 15.31
N ASN A 97 -8.00 -22.71 14.19
CA ASN A 97 -8.24 -23.98 13.53
C ASN A 97 -7.29 -24.21 12.34
N ASP A 98 -6.48 -23.21 12.00
CA ASP A 98 -5.40 -23.33 11.04
C ASP A 98 -4.13 -23.86 11.75
N GLU A 99 -3.38 -24.76 11.10
CA GLU A 99 -2.25 -25.46 11.72
C GLU A 99 -0.91 -24.71 11.60
N GLU A 100 -0.81 -23.70 10.72
CA GLU A 100 0.41 -22.92 10.50
C GLU A 100 0.66 -21.81 11.57
#